data_AF-A0A7C2ERX1-F1
#
_entry.id   AF-A0A7C2ERX1-F1
#
_cell.length_a   1.000
_cell.length_b   1.000
_cell.length_c   1.000
_cell.angle_alpha   90.00
_cell.angle_beta   90.00
_cell.angle_gamma   90.00
#
_symmetry.space_group_name_H-M   'P 1'
#
loop_
_entity.id
_entity.type
_entity.pdbx_description
1 polymer ?
#
loop_
_entity_poly.entity_id
_entity_poly.type
_entity_poly.pdbx_seq_one_letter_code
_entity_poly.pdbx_strand_id
1 'polypeptide(L)' 'MRKTSARRKSPAAVEDMRREYRFDYKKAKPNRFASQMGAGAVAVVLDPDVAAVFKSSESVNALLRSVISAMPGDSKP' A
#
# COMPACT_ATOMS: atom_id res chain seq x y z
N MET A 1 -48.66 6.33 37.94
CA MET A 1 -47.19 6.32 37.75
C MET A 1 -46.90 6.23 36.26
N ARG A 2 -46.27 7.25 35.63
CA ARG A 2 -45.90 7.18 34.20
C ARG A 2 -44.57 6.44 34.07
N LYS A 3 -44.56 5.29 33.39
CA LYS A 3 -43.33 4.59 32.99
C LYS A 3 -42.86 5.16 31.65
N THR A 4 -41.75 5.89 31.64
CA THR A 4 -41.08 6.33 30.42
C THR A 4 -40.26 5.18 29.84
N SER A 5 -40.57 4.78 28.61
CA SER A 5 -39.83 3.74 27.90
C SER A 5 -38.40 4.22 27.62
N ALA A 6 -37.41 3.48 28.11
CA ALA A 6 -36.00 3.77 27.86
C ALA A 6 -35.71 3.72 26.34
N ARG A 7 -35.12 4.80 25.81
CA ARG A 7 -34.65 4.87 24.41
C ARG A 7 -33.50 3.87 24.25
N ARG A 8 -33.74 2.78 23.51
CA ARG A 8 -32.67 1.87 23.08
C ARG A 8 -31.71 2.67 22.19
N LYS A 9 -30.44 2.79 22.60
CA LYS A 9 -29.37 3.25 21.71
C LYS A 9 -29.17 2.15 20.66
N SER A 10 -29.56 2.43 19.42
CA SER A 10 -29.14 1.64 18.28
C SER A 10 -27.60 1.57 18.28
N PRO A 11 -26.99 0.43 17.93
CA PRO A 11 -25.55 0.40 17.68
C PRO A 11 -25.26 1.48 16.64
N ALA A 12 -24.21 2.27 16.85
CA ALA A 12 -23.77 3.25 15.87
C ALA A 12 -23.63 2.51 14.54
N ALA A 13 -24.56 2.78 13.61
CA ALA A 13 -24.43 2.31 12.25
C ALA A 13 -23.08 2.84 11.81
N VAL A 14 -22.12 1.93 11.58
CA VAL A 14 -20.93 2.23 10.81
C VAL A 14 -21.46 2.98 9.60
N GLU A 15 -21.11 4.26 9.48
CA GLU A 15 -21.66 5.16 8.47
C GLU A 15 -21.38 4.53 7.11
N ASP A 16 -22.38 3.82 6.57
CA ASP A 16 -22.23 3.09 5.33
C ASP A 16 -21.91 4.12 4.24
N MET A 17 -20.98 3.79 3.34
CA MET A 17 -20.60 4.75 2.29
C MET A 17 -21.86 5.13 1.50
N ARG A 18 -21.98 6.41 1.15
CA ARG A 18 -23.14 6.89 0.40
C ARG A 18 -23.31 6.10 -0.89
N ARG A 19 -24.53 6.00 -1.39
CA ARG A 19 -24.87 5.14 -2.54
C ARG A 19 -24.02 5.45 -3.78
N GLU A 20 -23.62 6.71 -3.97
CA GLU A 20 -22.74 7.16 -5.05
C GLU A 20 -21.32 6.57 -5.02
N TYR A 21 -20.87 6.05 -3.89
CA TYR A 21 -19.55 5.42 -3.75
C TYR A 21 -19.57 3.90 -3.99
N ARG A 22 -20.71 3.34 -4.41
CA ARG A 22 -20.80 1.93 -4.83
C ARG A 22 -20.30 1.79 -6.26
N PHE A 23 -18.98 1.78 -6.43
CA PHE A 23 -18.34 1.64 -7.74
C PHE A 23 -18.38 0.18 -8.25
N ASP A 24 -18.71 0.01 -9.52
CA ASP A 24 -18.55 -1.26 -10.22
C ASP A 24 -17.10 -1.40 -10.73
N TYR A 25 -16.25 -1.99 -9.91
CA TYR A 25 -14.83 -2.18 -10.23
C TYR A 25 -14.59 -3.10 -11.44
N LYS A 26 -15.58 -3.87 -11.91
CA LYS A 26 -15.45 -4.63 -13.17
C LYS A 26 -15.38 -3.73 -14.39
N LYS A 27 -15.90 -2.50 -14.29
CA LYS A 27 -15.84 -1.46 -15.33
C LYS A 27 -14.68 -0.49 -15.13
N ALA A 28 -13.88 -0.68 -14.07
CA ALA A 28 -12.73 0.18 -13.82
C ALA A 28 -11.68 0.00 -14.93
N LYS A 29 -11.03 1.10 -15.29
CA LYS A 29 -9.88 1.04 -16.19
C LYS A 29 -8.72 0.33 -15.48
N PRO A 30 -7.96 -0.54 -16.18
CA PRO A 30 -6.73 -1.10 -15.63
C PRO A 30 -5.81 0.01 -15.12
N ASN A 31 -5.15 -0.24 -13.99
CA ASN A 31 -4.22 0.73 -13.42
C ASN A 31 -3.04 0.96 -14.39
N ARG A 32 -2.90 2.20 -14.89
CA ARG A 32 -1.85 2.60 -15.83
C ARG A 32 -0.42 2.38 -15.32
N PHE A 33 -0.25 2.26 -14.00
CA PHE A 33 1.04 2.00 -13.35
C PHE A 33 1.25 0.53 -13.00
N ALA A 34 0.26 -0.34 -13.20
CA ALA A 34 0.40 -1.76 -12.90
C ALA A 34 1.49 -2.42 -13.75
N SER A 35 1.70 -1.96 -14.99
CA SER A 35 2.79 -2.45 -15.84
C SER A 35 4.19 -2.07 -15.34
N GLN A 36 4.30 -0.99 -14.56
CA GLN A 36 5.58 -0.55 -13.96
C GLN A 36 5.95 -1.43 -12.75
N MET A 37 4.96 -2.10 -12.17
CA MET A 37 5.13 -3.03 -11.07
C MET A 37 5.05 -4.45 -11.65
N GLY A 38 6.20 -5.02 -11.97
CA GLY A 38 6.27 -6.43 -12.41
C GLY A 38 5.56 -7.36 -11.41
N ALA A 39 5.17 -8.55 -11.86
CA ALA A 39 4.58 -9.55 -10.96
C ALA A 39 5.54 -9.79 -9.78
N GLY A 40 5.07 -9.56 -8.55
CA GLY A 40 5.89 -9.65 -7.33
C GLY A 40 6.73 -8.43 -6.98
N ALA A 41 6.55 -7.29 -7.66
CA ALA A 41 7.23 -6.05 -7.29
C ALA A 41 6.80 -5.58 -5.89
N VAL A 42 7.78 -5.32 -5.03
CA VAL A 42 7.58 -4.80 -3.66
C VAL A 42 7.93 -3.32 -3.65
N ALA A 43 6.99 -2.49 -3.18
CA ALA A 43 7.23 -1.08 -2.94
C ALA A 43 7.76 -0.88 -1.50
N VAL A 44 8.89 -0.20 -1.38
CA VAL A 44 9.51 0.15 -0.09
C VAL A 44 9.62 1.66 0.00
N VAL A 45 9.28 2.21 1.16
CA VAL A 45 9.46 3.64 1.45
C VAL A 45 10.85 3.82 2.05
N LEU A 46 11.62 4.75 1.47
CA LEU A 46 12.92 5.14 2.01
C LEU A 46 12.72 6.21 3.09
N ASP A 47 13.56 6.17 4.11
CA ASP A 47 13.64 7.26 5.08
C ASP A 47 14.16 8.56 4.42
N PRO A 48 13.79 9.75 4.95
CA PRO A 48 14.08 11.03 4.29
C PRO A 48 15.57 11.31 4.07
N ASP A 49 16.43 10.85 4.97
CA ASP A 49 17.89 10.96 4.88
C ASP A 49 18.45 10.11 3.74
N VAL A 50 17.97 8.87 3.58
CA VAL A 50 18.36 7.98 2.49
C VAL A 50 17.84 8.51 1.15
N ALA A 51 16.60 8.99 1.11
CA ALA A 51 16.02 9.64 -0.08
C ALA A 51 16.67 10.99 -0.43
N ALA A 52 17.35 11.63 0.54
CA ALA A 52 18.15 12.81 0.27
C ALA A 52 19.37 12.49 -0.61
N VAL A 53 19.93 11.28 -0.46
CA VAL A 53 21.09 10.81 -1.22
C VAL A 53 20.68 10.12 -2.53
N PHE A 54 19.73 9.19 -2.47
CA PHE A 54 19.30 8.43 -3.64
C PHE A 54 18.05 9.04 -4.28
N LYS A 55 18.21 9.59 -5.48
CA LYS A 55 17.13 10.28 -6.22
C LYS A 55 16.34 9.37 -7.17
N SER A 56 16.75 8.10 -7.32
CA SER A 56 16.10 7.17 -8.23
C SER A 56 16.19 5.73 -7.72
N SER A 57 15.19 4.90 -8.07
CA SER A 57 15.19 3.47 -7.72
C SER A 57 16.33 2.71 -8.40
N GLU A 58 16.78 3.14 -9.58
CA GLU A 58 17.93 2.57 -10.28
C GLU A 58 19.21 2.73 -9.45
N SER A 59 19.45 3.92 -8.89
CA SER A 59 20.64 4.19 -8.06
C SER A 59 20.68 3.33 -6.79
N VAL A 60 19.54 3.19 -6.10
CA VAL A 60 19.42 2.34 -4.91
C VAL A 60 19.69 0.88 -5.27
N ASN A 61 19.01 0.38 -6.32
CA ASN A 61 19.14 -1.01 -6.73
C ASN A 61 20.55 -1.36 -7.24
N ALA A 62 21.23 -0.43 -7.91
CA ALA A 62 22.62 -0.62 -8.33
C ALA A 62 23.55 -0.77 -7.12
N LEU A 63 23.40 0.08 -6.10
CA LEU A 63 24.20 -0.03 -4.88
C LEU A 63 23.91 -1.33 -4.13
N LEU A 64 22.63 -1.66 -3.90
CA LEU A 64 22.25 -2.88 -3.18
C LEU A 64 22.78 -4.14 -3.88
N ARG A 65 22.73 -4.20 -5.21
CA ARG A 65 23.32 -5.30 -5.98
C ARG A 65 24.84 -5.35 -5.85
N SER A 66 25.53 -4.21 -5.84
CA SER A 66 26.97 -4.16 -5.61
C SER A 66 27.34 -4.71 -4.24
N VAL A 67 26.58 -4.33 -3.20
CA VAL A 67 26.76 -4.85 -1.84
C VAL A 67 26.51 -6.35 -1.79
N ILE A 68 25.42 -6.85 -2.38
CA ILE A 68 25.11 -8.28 -2.46
C ILE A 68 26.26 -9.05 -3.13
N SER A 69 26.77 -8.55 -4.26
CA SER A 69 27.90 -9.18 -4.98
C SER A 69 29.20 -9.17 -4.18
N ALA A 70 29.40 -8.19 -3.31
CA ALA A 70 30.60 -8.07 -2.46
C ALA A 70 30.48 -8.87 -1.15
N MET A 71 29.28 -9.33 -0.78
CA MET A 71 29.06 -10.12 0.43
C MET A 71 29.53 -11.58 0.20
N PRO A 72 30.44 -12.09 1.04
CA PRO A 72 30.87 -13.48 0.96
C PRO A 72 29.77 -14.39 1.52
N GLY A 73 28.93 -14.96 0.65
CA GLY A 73 27.91 -15.91 1.11
C GLY A 73 26.91 -16.43 0.07
N ASP A 74 26.53 -15.66 -0.95
CA ASP A 74 25.37 -16.02 -1.77
C ASP A 74 25.73 -16.52 -3.18
N SER A 75 26.86 -17.23 -3.29
CA SER A 75 27.09 -18.14 -4.41
C SER A 75 26.57 -19.54 -4.04
N LYS A 76 25.27 -19.77 -4.20
CA LYS A 76 24.74 -21.13 -4.34
C LYS A 76 23.82 -21.18 -5.57
N PRO A 77 24.00 -22.17 -6.46
CA PRO A 77 23.43 -22.18 -7.81
C PRO A 77 21.89 -22.16 -7.85
#